data_AF-A0A7V6TVB7-F1
#
_entry.id   AF-A0A7V6TVB7-F1
#
_cell.length_a   1.000
_cell.length_b   1.000
_cell.length_c   1.000
_cell.angle_alpha   90.00
_cell.angle_beta   90.00
_cell.angle_gamma   90.00
#
_symmetry.space_group_name_H-M   'P 1'
#
loop_
_entity.id
_entity.type
_entity.pdbx_description
1 polymer ?
#
loop_
_entity_poly.entity_id
_entity_poly.type
_entity_poly.pdbx_seq_one_letter_code
_entity_poly.pdbx_strand_id
1 'polypeptide(L)'
;MSAEFDTYVENAIKWAKEKASLKEYMFKCLAFVEDAYGISNNVEIFGGSCARESADEYEACKNSGIPPAGAFVFYDTYGTIHGEYKNYGHVGLHIGNGEIIHAWDKIRIDNYLDVQKLPTAPGWTSLKLIGWEPVERIFLGYRKK
;
A
#
# COMPACT_ATOMS: atom_id res chain seq x y z
N MET A 1 -4.34 8.68 17.28
CA MET A 1 -2.98 8.54 16.76
C MET A 1 -2.02 9.15 17.78
N SER A 2 -0.91 8.48 18.08
CA SER A 2 0.14 9.06 18.92
C SER A 2 0.93 10.08 18.09
N ALA A 3 1.50 11.11 18.74
CA ALA A 3 2.30 12.12 18.05
C ALA A 3 3.52 11.54 17.29
N GLU A 4 4.01 10.37 17.70
CA GLU A 4 5.07 9.63 16.97
C GLU A 4 4.56 9.10 15.63
N PHE A 5 3.37 8.49 15.61
CA PHE A 5 2.80 7.98 14.36
C PHE A 5 2.37 9.09 13.41
N ASP A 6 1.90 10.24 13.91
CA ASP A 6 1.64 11.41 13.07
C ASP A 6 2.91 11.82 12.30
N THR A 7 4.04 11.88 12.99
CA THR A 7 5.35 12.19 12.37
C THR A 7 5.75 11.12 11.35
N TYR A 8 5.53 9.83 11.65
CA TYR A 8 5.86 8.74 10.73
C TYR A 8 5.04 8.79 9.46
N VAL A 9 3.75 9.09 9.59
CA VAL A 9 2.82 9.27 8.47
C VAL A 9 3.27 10.44 7.60
N GLU A 10 3.59 11.59 8.20
CA GLU A 10 4.09 12.76 7.46
C GLU A 10 5.37 12.46 6.69
N ASN A 11 6.34 11.82 7.33
CA ASN A 11 7.61 11.42 6.71
C ASN A 11 7.38 10.45 5.54
N ALA A 12 6.53 9.44 5.72
CA ALA A 12 6.24 8.45 4.68
C ALA A 12 5.52 9.08 3.48
N ILE A 13 4.53 9.95 3.72
CA ILE A 13 3.82 10.66 2.65
C ILE A 13 4.78 11.57 1.89
N LYS A 14 5.63 12.31 2.60
CA LYS A 14 6.65 13.18 1.97
C LYS A 14 7.59 12.36 1.09
N TRP A 15 8.15 11.29 1.64
CA TRP A 15 9.05 10.40 0.90
C TRP A 15 8.37 9.82 -0.35
N ALA A 16 7.14 9.33 -0.22
CA ALA A 16 6.40 8.73 -1.32
C ALA A 16 6.15 9.76 -2.44
N LYS A 17 5.79 11.00 -2.10
CA LYS A 17 5.57 12.09 -3.07
C LYS A 17 6.85 12.45 -3.82
N GLU A 18 8.01 12.42 -3.17
CA GLU A 18 9.32 12.65 -3.82
C GLU A 18 9.66 11.56 -4.86
N LYS A 19 9.04 10.38 -4.77
CA LYS A 19 9.21 9.28 -5.73
C LYS A 19 8.16 9.25 -6.85
N ALA A 20 7.24 10.20 -6.88
CA ALA A 20 6.19 10.25 -7.89
C ALA A 20 6.77 10.20 -9.32
N SER A 21 6.08 9.49 -10.22
CA SER A 21 6.47 9.24 -11.61
C SER A 21 7.68 8.32 -11.85
N LEU A 22 8.40 7.88 -10.82
CA LEU A 22 9.43 6.85 -10.98
C LEU A 22 8.80 5.50 -11.34
N LYS A 23 9.53 4.69 -12.11
CA LYS A 23 9.08 3.36 -12.59
C LYS A 23 9.77 2.20 -11.87
N GLU A 24 10.70 2.48 -10.97
CA GLU A 24 11.54 1.47 -10.30
C GLU A 24 10.76 0.49 -9.41
N TYR A 25 9.56 0.89 -8.97
CA TYR A 25 8.65 0.09 -8.16
C TYR A 25 7.56 -0.63 -8.97
N MET A 26 7.69 -0.74 -10.30
CA MET A 26 6.73 -1.50 -11.11
C MET A 26 6.61 -2.94 -10.57
N PHE A 27 5.37 -3.40 -10.34
CA PHE A 27 5.04 -4.68 -9.69
C PHE A 27 5.51 -4.85 -8.23
N LYS A 28 5.96 -3.77 -7.57
CA LYS A 28 6.48 -3.80 -6.20
C LYS A 28 5.66 -2.88 -5.28
N CYS A 29 4.33 -2.93 -5.37
CA CYS A 29 3.44 -2.04 -4.62
C CYS A 29 3.59 -2.18 -3.09
N LEU A 30 3.75 -3.40 -2.58
CA LEU A 30 3.99 -3.64 -1.15
C LEU A 30 5.34 -3.07 -0.71
N ALA A 31 6.42 -3.46 -1.38
CA ALA A 31 7.75 -2.94 -1.06
C ALA A 31 7.81 -1.40 -1.14
N PHE A 32 7.07 -0.77 -2.06
CA PHE A 32 7.00 0.69 -2.14
C PHE A 32 6.42 1.33 -0.87
N VAL A 33 5.27 0.83 -0.39
CA VAL A 33 4.63 1.41 0.80
C VAL A 33 5.39 1.06 2.08
N GLU A 34 6.05 -0.10 2.12
CA GLU A 34 6.95 -0.50 3.21
C GLU A 34 8.21 0.36 3.24
N ASP A 35 8.85 0.60 2.10
CA ASP A 35 10.00 1.51 1.99
C ASP A 35 9.63 2.94 2.33
N ALA A 36 8.43 3.39 1.96
CA ALA A 36 7.94 4.71 2.32
C ALA A 36 7.96 4.92 3.84
N TYR A 37 7.51 3.94 4.62
CA TYR A 37 7.63 4.01 6.08
C TYR A 37 9.03 3.69 6.60
N GLY A 38 9.64 2.62 6.11
CA GLY A 38 10.89 2.07 6.61
C GLY A 38 12.09 2.98 6.38
N ILE A 39 12.23 3.52 5.16
CA ILE A 39 13.35 4.40 4.80
C ILE A 39 13.15 5.78 5.43
N SER A 40 11.95 6.36 5.36
CA SER A 40 11.72 7.72 5.86
C SER A 40 11.80 7.84 7.38
N ASN A 41 11.52 6.75 8.12
CA ASN A 41 11.53 6.74 9.58
C ASN A 41 12.68 5.92 10.20
N ASN A 42 13.57 5.35 9.38
CA ASN A 42 14.63 4.46 9.82
C ASN A 42 14.11 3.29 10.69
N VAL A 43 13.12 2.59 10.15
CA VAL A 43 12.46 1.44 10.79
C VAL A 43 12.37 0.26 9.83
N GLU A 44 12.02 -0.90 10.39
CA GLU A 44 11.63 -2.09 9.66
C GLU A 44 10.19 -2.44 10.08
N ILE A 45 9.29 -2.48 9.10
CA ILE A 45 7.91 -2.96 9.27
C ILE A 45 7.77 -4.34 8.63
N PHE A 46 6.82 -5.13 9.11
CA PHE A 46 6.66 -6.51 8.69
C PHE A 46 5.28 -6.73 8.07
N GLY A 47 5.25 -7.44 6.94
CA GLY A 47 4.03 -7.92 6.27
C GLY A 47 4.30 -9.23 5.55
N GLY A 48 3.31 -9.69 4.78
CA GLY A 48 3.39 -10.91 4.00
C GLY A 48 4.26 -10.78 2.74
N SER A 49 4.34 -11.85 1.94
CA SER A 49 5.18 -11.87 0.72
C SER A 49 4.55 -11.07 -0.43
N CYS A 50 3.27 -10.74 -0.35
CA CYS A 50 2.54 -9.93 -1.31
C CYS A 50 1.43 -9.12 -0.63
N ALA A 51 0.88 -8.13 -1.34
CA ALA A 51 -0.14 -7.24 -0.78
C ALA A 51 -1.37 -7.99 -0.27
N ARG A 52 -1.77 -9.08 -0.94
CA ARG A 52 -2.88 -9.92 -0.48
C ARG A 52 -2.60 -10.61 0.85
N GLU A 53 -1.41 -11.18 1.02
CA GLU A 53 -0.99 -11.85 2.26
C GLU A 53 -0.92 -10.83 3.40
N SER A 54 -0.32 -9.64 3.18
CA SER A 54 -0.32 -8.57 4.19
C SER A 54 -1.73 -8.13 4.58
N ALA A 55 -2.67 -8.06 3.61
CA ALA A 55 -4.06 -7.73 3.91
C ALA A 55 -4.74 -8.77 4.82
N ASP A 56 -4.42 -10.07 4.66
CA ASP A 56 -4.91 -11.13 5.55
C ASP A 56 -4.27 -11.03 6.94
N GLU A 57 -2.95 -10.87 7.01
CA GLU A 57 -2.22 -10.77 8.28
C GLU A 57 -2.70 -9.58 9.11
N TYR A 58 -2.97 -8.45 8.46
CA TYR A 58 -3.45 -7.26 9.15
C TYR A 58 -4.95 -7.29 9.41
N GLU A 59 -5.70 -8.20 8.78
CA GLU A 59 -7.16 -8.31 8.83
C GLU A 59 -7.91 -7.11 8.18
N ALA A 60 -7.34 -6.57 7.09
CA ALA A 60 -7.79 -5.34 6.42
C ALA A 60 -9.27 -5.30 6.06
N CYS A 61 -9.88 -6.46 5.79
CA CYS A 61 -11.29 -6.59 5.44
C CYS A 61 -12.25 -6.15 6.57
N LYS A 62 -11.77 -6.06 7.83
CA LYS A 62 -12.56 -5.58 8.97
C LYS A 62 -12.78 -4.07 8.95
N ASN A 63 -11.95 -3.34 8.22
CA ASN A 63 -11.96 -1.89 8.16
C ASN A 63 -12.51 -1.42 6.81
N SER A 64 -13.62 -0.67 6.88
CA SER A 64 -14.32 -0.13 5.71
C SER A 64 -14.52 1.38 5.86
N GLY A 65 -15.08 2.03 4.83
CA GLY A 65 -15.27 3.47 4.82
C GLY A 65 -14.05 4.23 4.29
N ILE A 66 -13.85 5.46 4.79
CA ILE A 66 -12.79 6.35 4.33
C ILE A 66 -11.52 6.07 5.17
N PRO A 67 -10.41 5.64 4.55
CA PRO A 67 -9.16 5.43 5.26
C PRO A 67 -8.60 6.74 5.84
N PRO A 68 -7.96 6.73 7.03
CA PRO A 68 -7.20 7.87 7.52
C PRO A 68 -5.91 8.06 6.72
N ALA A 69 -5.31 9.25 6.77
CA ALA A 69 -3.98 9.46 6.21
C ALA A 69 -2.96 8.51 6.87
N GLY A 70 -2.06 7.94 6.07
CA GLY A 70 -1.09 6.93 6.51
C GLY A 70 -1.59 5.49 6.46
N ALA A 71 -2.88 5.25 6.23
CA ALA A 71 -3.38 3.89 6.12
C ALA A 71 -2.84 3.19 4.85
N PHE A 72 -2.61 1.88 4.96
CA PHE A 72 -2.47 1.03 3.79
C PHE A 72 -3.84 0.62 3.30
N VAL A 73 -4.11 0.80 2.00
CA VAL A 73 -5.38 0.46 1.37
C VAL A 73 -5.16 -0.71 0.43
N PHE A 74 -5.87 -1.81 0.65
CA PHE A 74 -5.63 -3.10 0.00
C PHE A 74 -6.72 -3.45 -1.00
N TYR A 75 -6.31 -4.11 -2.08
CA TYR A 75 -7.20 -4.56 -3.15
C TYR A 75 -6.85 -6.00 -3.55
N ASP A 76 -7.86 -6.78 -3.91
CA ASP A 76 -7.70 -8.04 -4.61
C ASP A 76 -7.34 -7.77 -6.06
N THR A 77 -6.34 -8.49 -6.56
CA THR A 77 -6.09 -8.61 -8.00
C THR A 77 -5.37 -9.92 -8.27
N TYR A 78 -5.87 -10.66 -9.25
CA TYR A 78 -5.37 -11.96 -9.63
C TYR A 78 -4.57 -11.82 -10.92
N GLY A 79 -3.46 -12.52 -10.98
CA GLY A 79 -2.59 -12.55 -12.15
C GLY A 79 -1.59 -13.68 -12.06
N THR A 80 -0.73 -13.78 -13.07
CA THR A 80 0.31 -14.81 -13.14
C THR A 80 1.68 -14.18 -12.90
N ILE A 81 2.40 -14.65 -11.89
CA ILE A 81 3.82 -14.35 -11.68
C ILE A 81 4.59 -15.67 -11.65
N HIS A 82 5.68 -15.77 -12.41
CA HIS A 82 6.49 -16.99 -12.53
C HIS A 82 5.71 -18.28 -12.83
N GLY A 83 4.59 -18.18 -13.56
CA GLY A 83 3.75 -19.32 -13.95
C GLY A 83 2.67 -19.72 -12.93
N GLU A 84 2.63 -19.08 -11.75
CA GLU A 84 1.59 -19.30 -10.75
C GLU A 84 0.48 -18.25 -10.90
N TYR A 85 -0.76 -18.68 -11.14
CA TYR A 85 -1.93 -17.81 -11.11
C TYR A 85 -2.52 -17.78 -9.71
N LYS A 86 -2.46 -16.62 -9.05
CA LYS A 86 -3.10 -16.41 -7.74
C LYS A 86 -3.43 -14.94 -7.51
N ASN A 87 -4.02 -14.67 -6.34
CA ASN A 87 -4.24 -13.32 -5.85
C ASN A 87 -2.95 -12.79 -5.23
N TYR A 88 -2.27 -11.88 -5.91
CA TYR A 88 -1.12 -11.16 -5.36
C TYR A 88 -1.53 -9.87 -4.65
N GLY A 89 -2.74 -9.39 -4.95
CA GLY A 89 -3.29 -8.17 -4.40
C GLY A 89 -2.56 -6.91 -4.88
N HIS A 90 -3.05 -5.77 -4.41
CA HIS A 90 -2.43 -4.47 -4.61
C HIS A 90 -2.58 -3.62 -3.35
N VAL A 91 -1.64 -2.72 -3.11
CA VAL A 91 -1.68 -1.81 -1.95
C VAL A 91 -1.27 -0.40 -2.35
N GLY A 92 -1.87 0.59 -1.70
CA GLY A 92 -1.48 1.99 -1.77
C GLY A 92 -1.42 2.63 -0.39
N LEU A 93 -0.59 3.67 -0.25
CA LEU A 93 -0.50 4.50 0.96
C LEU A 93 -1.50 5.65 0.84
N HIS A 94 -2.46 5.74 1.74
CA HIS A 94 -3.42 6.84 1.75
C HIS A 94 -2.75 8.14 2.22
N ILE A 95 -2.83 9.19 1.39
CA ILE A 95 -2.15 10.48 1.61
C ILE A 95 -3.09 11.59 2.07
N GLY A 96 -4.34 11.24 2.40
CA GLY A 96 -5.42 12.18 2.73
C GLY A 96 -6.38 12.43 1.58
N ASN A 97 -7.53 13.02 1.87
CA ASN A 97 -8.55 13.43 0.88
C ASN A 97 -9.05 12.31 -0.07
N GLY A 98 -9.01 11.05 0.36
CA GLY A 98 -9.39 9.91 -0.48
C GLY A 98 -8.34 9.54 -1.53
N GLU A 99 -7.15 10.12 -1.48
CA GLU A 99 -6.07 9.83 -2.42
C GLU A 99 -5.13 8.77 -1.84
N ILE A 100 -4.69 7.86 -2.70
CA ILE A 100 -3.59 6.95 -2.42
C ILE A 100 -2.42 7.25 -3.35
N ILE A 101 -1.21 7.14 -2.84
CA ILE A 101 -0.01 7.02 -3.67
C ILE A 101 0.40 5.55 -3.72
N HIS A 102 0.62 5.03 -4.93
CA HIS A 102 0.92 3.62 -5.13
C HIS A 102 1.81 3.40 -6.35
N ALA A 103 2.52 2.27 -6.35
CA ALA A 103 3.28 1.83 -7.51
C ALA A 103 2.42 0.97 -8.42
N TRP A 104 2.23 1.41 -9.67
CA TRP A 104 1.49 0.72 -10.72
C TRP A 104 2.42 0.48 -11.92
N ASP A 105 2.14 1.11 -13.07
CA ASP A 105 3.08 1.27 -14.20
C ASP A 105 4.19 2.30 -13.90
N LYS A 106 3.86 3.24 -13.02
CA LYS A 106 4.73 4.23 -12.38
C LYS A 106 4.18 4.50 -10.98
N ILE A 107 4.94 5.19 -10.15
CA ILE A 107 4.38 5.75 -8.92
C ILE A 107 3.42 6.87 -9.30
N ARG A 108 2.18 6.75 -8.86
CA ARG A 108 1.08 7.66 -9.21
C ARG A 108 0.15 7.86 -8.03
N ILE A 109 -0.65 8.93 -8.13
CA ILE A 109 -1.67 9.29 -7.16
C ILE A 109 -3.01 9.12 -7.85
N ASP A 110 -3.90 8.36 -7.21
CA ASP A 110 -5.27 8.14 -7.67
C ASP A 110 -6.21 8.13 -6.46
N ASN A 111 -7.50 8.40 -6.70
CA ASN A 111 -8.50 8.18 -5.66
C ASN A 111 -8.60 6.67 -5.35
N TYR A 112 -8.70 6.33 -4.06
CA TYR A 112 -8.68 4.94 -3.60
C TYR A 112 -9.85 4.10 -4.14
N LEU A 113 -10.98 4.70 -4.52
CA LEU A 113 -12.08 3.98 -5.17
C LEU A 113 -11.89 3.91 -6.69
N ASP A 114 -11.34 4.96 -7.30
CA ASP A 114 -11.17 5.04 -8.75
C ASP A 114 -10.02 4.18 -9.26
N VAL A 115 -9.06 3.81 -8.41
CA VAL A 115 -7.95 2.90 -8.77
C VAL A 115 -8.47 1.56 -9.32
N GLN A 116 -9.67 1.12 -8.88
CA GLN A 116 -10.33 -0.10 -9.37
C GLN A 116 -10.69 -0.05 -10.87
N LYS A 117 -10.74 1.15 -11.45
CA LYS A 117 -11.07 1.40 -12.86
C LYS A 117 -9.82 1.49 -13.74
N LEU A 118 -8.62 1.43 -13.16
CA LEU A 118 -7.38 1.51 -13.94
C LEU A 118 -7.23 0.28 -14.84
N PRO A 119 -6.67 0.46 -16.05
CA PRO A 119 -6.32 -0.66 -16.90
C PRO A 119 -5.24 -1.50 -16.22
N THR A 120 -5.44 -2.82 -16.24
CA THR A 120 -4.50 -3.81 -15.73
C THR A 120 -3.64 -4.36 -16.86
N ALA A 121 -2.48 -4.91 -16.49
CA ALA A 121 -1.65 -5.64 -17.45
C ALA A 121 -2.42 -6.87 -18.01
N PRO A 122 -2.12 -7.32 -19.24
CA PRO A 122 -2.76 -8.52 -19.79
C PRO A 122 -2.66 -9.72 -18.84
N GLY A 123 -3.77 -10.43 -18.65
CA GLY A 123 -3.85 -11.57 -17.74
C GLY A 123 -4.14 -11.21 -16.27
N TRP A 124 -4.18 -9.93 -15.92
CA TRP A 124 -4.54 -9.46 -14.59
C TRP A 124 -5.99 -9.01 -14.50
N THR A 125 -6.68 -9.38 -13.42
CA THR A 125 -8.05 -8.90 -13.13
C THR A 125 -8.03 -7.47 -12.59
N SER A 126 -9.09 -6.70 -12.85
CA SER A 126 -9.31 -5.40 -12.22
C SER A 126 -9.24 -5.49 -10.70
N LEU A 127 -8.81 -4.38 -10.08
CA LEU A 127 -8.70 -4.26 -8.63
C LEU A 127 -10.08 -4.29 -7.98
N LYS A 128 -10.18 -4.93 -6.83
CA LYS A 128 -11.37 -4.89 -5.97
C LYS A 128 -10.96 -4.53 -4.54
N LEU A 129 -11.54 -3.48 -3.98
CA LEU A 129 -11.20 -3.03 -2.62
C LEU A 129 -11.46 -4.14 -1.60
N ILE A 130 -10.45 -4.47 -0.80
CA ILE A 130 -10.55 -5.38 0.36
C ILE A 130 -10.93 -4.56 1.60
N GLY A 131 -10.19 -3.48 1.84
CA GLY A 131 -10.28 -2.66 3.05
C GLY A 131 -8.98 -1.90 3.28
N TRP A 132 -8.75 -1.44 4.51
CA TRP A 132 -7.57 -0.63 4.85
C TRP A 132 -7.10 -0.90 6.27
N GLU A 133 -5.84 -0.59 6.59
CA GLU A 133 -5.32 -0.73 7.96
C GLU A 133 -4.61 0.53 8.41
N PRO A 134 -4.82 0.97 9.66
CA PRO A 134 -4.20 2.18 10.18
C PRO A 134 -2.73 1.94 10.50
N VAL A 135 -1.97 3.03 10.60
CA VAL A 135 -0.53 3.02 10.91
C VAL A 135 -0.22 2.23 12.18
N GLU A 136 -1.08 2.31 13.20
CA GLU A 136 -0.90 1.57 14.46
C GLU A 136 -0.90 0.04 14.24
N ARG A 137 -1.70 -0.47 13.30
CA ARG A 137 -1.71 -1.90 12.96
C ARG A 137 -0.48 -2.28 12.14
N ILE A 138 -0.13 -1.46 11.15
CA ILE A 138 1.03 -1.68 10.25
C ILE A 138 2.34 -1.74 11.05
N PHE A 139 2.44 -0.92 12.11
CA PHE A 139 3.62 -0.87 12.97
C PHE A 139 3.60 -1.89 14.10
N LEU A 140 2.62 -2.79 14.19
CA LEU A 140 2.61 -3.78 15.26
C LEU A 140 3.82 -4.73 15.11
N GLY A 141 4.74 -4.68 16.08
CA GLY A 141 5.96 -5.51 16.07
C GLY A 141 7.13 -4.95 15.24
N TYR A 142 7.05 -3.71 14.77
CA TYR A 142 8.15 -3.04 14.04
C TYR A 142 9.45 -2.95 14.85
N ARG A 143 10.58 -2.77 14.14
CA ARG A 143 11.90 -2.56 14.76
C ARG A 143 12.49 -1.22 14.36
N LYS A 144 13.15 -0.54 15.29
CA LYS A 144 14.00 0.62 15.00
C LYS A 144 15.34 0.11 14.45
N LYS A 145 15.85 0.79 13.41
CA LYS A 145 17.15 0.47 12.80
C LYS A 145 18.29 1.25 13.46
#